data_AF-K2RFR7-F1
#
_entry.id   AF-K2RFR7-F1
#
_cell.length_a   1.000
_cell.length_b   1.000
_cell.length_c   1.000
_cell.angle_alpha   90.00
_cell.angle_beta   90.00
_cell.angle_gamma   90.00
#
_symmetry.space_group_name_H-M   'P 1'
#
loop_
_entity.id
_entity.type
_entity.pdbx_description
1 polymer ?
#
loop_
_entity_poly.entity_id
_entity_poly.type
_entity_poly.pdbx_seq_one_letter_code
_entity_poly.pdbx_strand_id
1 'polypeptide(L)'
;MADLAFGAPLGLLDAGVYSPWVVNVFAIFRLLSLRVVLLQYLPLLNGMLMPLLASNSVREKRNAHLGYISNLVDKRLERSEDVDRPDIWTLVEKNQDGLSRPEMHSNAVIFMSAGTETTATSLSGMMWHLTTHPECMAKLVCEIREVEGGEEAFTMETLAKLPYLNAVINEGLRCYVPTPDMPYRLVPAGGAVISGHDVPAGVSLVFGCRTVRSVC
;
A
#
# COMPACT_ATOMS: atom_id res chain seq x y z
N MET A 1 7.02 -6.49 -2.95
CA MET A 1 5.88 -6.08 -3.78
C MET A 1 6.16 -6.23 -5.28
N ALA A 2 7.21 -5.63 -5.84
CA ALA A 2 7.49 -5.72 -7.28
C ALA A 2 7.63 -7.15 -7.81
N ASP A 3 8.32 -8.02 -7.07
CA ASP A 3 8.43 -9.44 -7.45
C ASP A 3 7.06 -10.14 -7.51
N LEU A 4 6.23 -9.94 -6.48
CA LEU A 4 4.85 -10.45 -6.46
C LEU A 4 3.97 -9.86 -7.57
N ALA A 5 4.15 -8.59 -7.89
CA ALA A 5 3.33 -7.89 -8.86
C ALA A 5 3.78 -8.14 -10.30
N PHE A 6 5.07 -8.32 -10.58
CA PHE A 6 5.61 -8.31 -11.94
C PHE A 6 6.48 -9.54 -12.26
N GLY A 7 6.59 -10.50 -11.35
CA GLY A 7 7.47 -11.66 -11.50
C GLY A 7 8.95 -11.29 -11.65
N ALA A 8 9.34 -10.12 -11.14
CA ALA A 8 10.71 -9.64 -11.19
C ALA A 8 11.02 -8.63 -10.07
N PRO A 9 12.17 -8.75 -9.39
CA PRO A 9 12.61 -7.75 -8.41
C PRO A 9 13.05 -6.45 -9.09
N LEU A 10 13.02 -5.34 -8.35
CA LEU A 10 13.59 -4.06 -8.80
C LEU A 10 15.11 -3.94 -8.58
N GLY A 11 15.75 -4.93 -7.95
CA GLY A 11 17.20 -4.93 -7.68
C GLY A 11 17.69 -3.82 -6.74
N LEU A 12 16.81 -3.21 -5.93
CA LEU A 12 17.14 -2.04 -5.12
C LEU A 12 18.18 -2.34 -4.03
N LEU A 13 18.16 -3.55 -3.45
CA LEU A 13 19.12 -3.96 -2.42
C LEU A 13 20.49 -4.28 -3.03
N ASP A 14 20.53 -4.94 -4.18
CA ASP A 14 21.78 -5.31 -4.87
C ASP A 14 22.51 -4.08 -5.42
N ALA A 15 21.76 -3.14 -6.00
CA ALA A 15 22.33 -1.97 -6.64
C ALA A 15 22.63 -0.82 -5.65
N GLY A 16 22.01 -0.83 -4.46
CA GLY A 16 22.16 0.24 -3.46
C GLY A 16 21.67 1.62 -3.92
N VAL A 17 20.91 1.68 -5.01
CA VAL A 17 20.42 2.93 -5.61
C VAL A 17 18.91 2.88 -5.83
N TYR A 18 18.26 4.03 -5.68
CA TYR A 18 16.84 4.15 -5.94
C TYR A 18 16.52 4.02 -7.43
N SER A 19 15.44 3.30 -7.74
CA SER A 19 14.93 3.27 -9.11
C SER A 19 14.34 4.64 -9.50
N PRO A 20 14.26 4.95 -10.81
CA PRO A 20 13.60 6.16 -11.30
C PRO A 20 12.16 6.32 -10.80
N TRP A 21 11.49 5.22 -10.49
CA TRP A 21 10.18 5.23 -9.86
C TRP A 21 10.21 5.84 -8.44
N VAL A 22 11.10 5.37 -7.57
CA VAL A 22 11.23 5.88 -6.19
C VAL A 22 11.64 7.35 -6.19
N VAL A 23 12.63 7.73 -7.00
CA VAL A 23 13.13 9.12 -7.07
C VAL A 23 12.02 10.12 -7.43
N ASN A 24 11.04 9.69 -8.24
CA ASN A 24 9.97 10.56 -8.71
C ASN A 24 8.69 10.50 -7.86
N VAL A 25 8.63 9.68 -6.81
CA VAL A 25 7.41 9.47 -6.00
C VAL A 25 6.88 10.78 -5.40
N PHE A 26 7.78 11.66 -4.94
CA PHE A 26 7.40 12.93 -4.32
C PHE A 26 6.71 13.91 -5.28
N ALA A 27 6.89 13.76 -6.60
CA ALA A 27 6.19 14.59 -7.58
C ALA A 27 4.68 14.29 -7.56
N ILE A 28 4.30 13.02 -7.41
CA ILE A 28 2.90 12.61 -7.28
C ILE A 28 2.31 13.10 -5.97
N PHE A 29 3.00 12.90 -4.85
CA PHE A 29 2.49 13.36 -3.56
C PHE A 29 2.26 14.88 -3.52
N ARG A 30 3.16 15.67 -4.12
CA ARG A 30 2.96 17.13 -4.24
C ARG A 30 1.73 17.47 -5.08
N LEU A 31 1.55 16.84 -6.24
CA LEU A 31 0.39 17.09 -7.09
C LEU A 31 -0.92 16.67 -6.43
N LEU A 32 -0.94 15.51 -5.78
CA LEU A 32 -2.12 15.03 -5.06
C LEU A 32 -2.47 15.97 -3.91
N SER A 33 -1.48 16.40 -3.13
CA SER A 33 -1.69 17.34 -2.03
C SER A 33 -2.26 18.68 -2.51
N LEU A 34 -1.66 19.26 -3.56
CA LEU A 34 -2.16 20.50 -4.17
C LEU A 34 -3.59 20.34 -4.68
N ARG A 35 -3.88 19.22 -5.34
CA ARG A 35 -5.21 18.96 -5.91
C ARG A 35 -6.27 18.77 -4.84
N VAL A 36 -5.96 18.07 -3.73
CA VAL A 36 -6.87 17.92 -2.59
C VAL A 36 -7.20 19.29 -2.00
N VAL A 37 -6.18 20.13 -1.76
CA VAL A 37 -6.38 21.49 -1.25
C VAL A 37 -7.25 22.33 -2.20
N LEU A 38 -6.99 22.29 -3.51
CA LEU A 38 -7.78 23.06 -4.47
C LEU A 38 -9.23 22.58 -4.55
N LEU A 39 -9.46 21.27 -4.56
CA LEU A 39 -10.83 20.72 -4.59
C LEU A 39 -11.59 21.04 -3.30
N GLN A 40 -10.91 21.05 -2.15
CA GLN A 40 -11.54 21.28 -0.85
C GLN A 40 -11.82 22.77 -0.58
N TYR A 41 -10.89 23.66 -0.93
CA TYR A 41 -10.97 25.08 -0.55
C TYR A 41 -11.30 26.01 -1.72
N LEU A 42 -10.98 25.65 -2.96
CA LEU A 42 -11.14 26.50 -4.15
C LEU A 42 -11.70 25.72 -5.36
N PRO A 43 -12.82 24.98 -5.23
CA PRO A 43 -13.28 24.04 -6.25
C PRO A 43 -13.57 24.70 -7.61
N LEU A 44 -14.08 25.94 -7.60
CA LEU A 44 -14.39 26.70 -8.81
C LEU A 44 -13.14 27.12 -9.59
N LEU A 45 -12.01 27.28 -8.92
CA LEU A 45 -10.74 27.72 -9.52
C LEU A 45 -9.78 26.56 -9.80
N ASN A 46 -10.11 25.34 -9.38
CA ASN A 46 -9.26 24.15 -9.53
C ASN A 46 -8.78 23.93 -10.98
N GLY A 47 -9.68 24.04 -11.96
CA GLY A 47 -9.34 23.86 -13.38
C GLY A 47 -8.35 24.89 -13.92
N MET A 48 -8.39 26.13 -13.40
CA MET A 48 -7.50 27.22 -13.79
C MET A 48 -6.16 27.18 -13.05
N LEU A 49 -6.19 26.90 -11.74
CA LEU A 49 -5.00 26.94 -10.89
C LEU A 49 -4.12 25.69 -11.04
N MET A 50 -4.70 24.52 -11.34
CA MET A 50 -3.92 23.29 -11.47
C MET A 50 -2.85 23.35 -12.58
N PRO A 51 -3.15 23.79 -13.82
CA PRO A 51 -2.12 23.93 -14.86
C PRO A 51 -1.02 24.94 -14.52
N LEU A 52 -1.34 25.97 -13.73
CA LEU A 52 -0.39 26.99 -13.28
C LEU A 52 0.53 26.46 -12.18
N LEU A 53 -0.03 25.76 -11.19
CA LEU A 53 0.70 25.25 -10.02
C LEU A 53 1.45 23.93 -10.33
N ALA A 54 0.94 23.12 -11.26
CA ALA A 54 1.59 21.91 -11.73
C ALA A 54 2.61 22.24 -12.83
N SER A 55 3.82 22.65 -12.42
CA SER A 55 4.90 22.96 -13.35
C SER A 55 5.21 21.80 -14.30
N ASN A 56 5.70 22.13 -15.50
CA ASN A 56 6.03 21.13 -16.53
C ASN A 56 6.97 20.04 -15.99
N SER A 57 7.97 20.41 -15.19
CA SER A 57 8.88 19.46 -14.54
C SER A 57 8.14 18.47 -13.62
N VAL A 58 7.14 18.92 -12.86
CA VAL A 58 6.37 18.03 -11.97
C VAL A 58 5.48 17.08 -12.79
N ARG A 59 4.91 17.56 -13.91
CA ARG A 59 4.14 16.74 -14.84
C ARG A 59 5.00 15.69 -15.53
N GLU A 60 6.22 16.04 -15.95
CA GLU A 60 7.20 15.11 -16.53
C GLU A 60 7.59 14.03 -15.53
N LYS A 61 7.93 14.40 -14.29
CA LYS A 61 8.27 13.43 -13.23
C LYS A 61 7.10 12.49 -12.90
N ARG A 62 5.88 13.01 -12.86
CA ARG A 62 4.67 12.19 -12.71
C ARG A 62 4.55 11.19 -13.86
N ASN A 63 4.70 11.65 -15.10
CA ASN A 63 4.62 10.77 -16.27
C ASN A 63 5.73 9.71 -16.25
N ALA A 64 6.94 10.07 -15.86
CA ALA A 64 8.05 9.12 -15.70
C ALA A 64 7.74 8.06 -14.61
N HIS A 65 7.17 8.47 -13.47
CA HIS A 65 6.80 7.56 -12.40
C HIS A 65 5.70 6.57 -12.84
N LEU A 66 4.61 7.06 -13.44
CA LEU A 66 3.50 6.22 -13.90
C LEU A 66 3.91 5.34 -15.08
N GLY A 67 4.67 5.91 -16.03
CA GLY A 67 5.19 5.20 -17.19
C GLY A 67 6.14 4.08 -16.81
N TYR A 68 6.97 4.25 -15.77
CA TYR A 68 7.84 3.19 -15.29
C TYR A 68 7.05 1.95 -14.85
N ILE A 69 5.99 2.12 -14.06
CA ILE A 69 5.14 1.00 -13.61
C ILE A 69 4.36 0.40 -14.78
N SER A 70 3.83 1.24 -15.68
CA SER A 70 3.11 0.76 -16.87
C SER A 70 4.00 -0.12 -17.74
N ASN A 71 5.25 0.31 -17.96
CA ASN A 71 6.25 -0.48 -18.69
C ASN A 71 6.60 -1.81 -18.01
N LEU A 72 6.56 -1.89 -16.67
CA LEU A 72 6.77 -3.17 -15.95
C LEU A 72 5.62 -4.13 -16.18
N VAL A 73 4.37 -3.63 -16.17
CA VAL A 73 3.19 -4.42 -16.54
C VAL A 73 3.33 -4.92 -17.97
N ASP A 74 3.61 -4.03 -18.93
CA ASP A 74 3.69 -4.41 -20.34
C ASP A 74 4.79 -5.46 -20.59
N LYS A 75 5.99 -5.25 -20.01
CA LYS A 75 7.08 -6.24 -20.05
C LYS A 75 6.69 -7.58 -19.43
N ARG A 76 5.85 -7.57 -18.40
CA ARG A 76 5.37 -8.79 -17.77
C ARG A 76 4.34 -9.52 -18.65
N LEU A 77 3.45 -8.79 -19.30
CA LEU A 77 2.44 -9.34 -20.22
C LEU A 77 3.05 -9.82 -21.55
N GLU A 78 4.22 -9.31 -21.94
CA GLU A 78 4.98 -9.81 -23.09
C GLU A 78 5.64 -11.18 -22.84
N ARG A 79 5.80 -11.59 -21.58
CA ARG A 79 6.32 -12.92 -21.23
C ARG A 79 5.19 -13.94 -21.36
N SER A 80 5.39 -14.97 -22.18
CA SER A 80 4.43 -16.05 -22.44
C SER A 80 3.86 -16.68 -21.15
N GLU A 81 2.65 -17.26 -21.26
CA GLU A 81 1.82 -17.84 -20.17
C GLU A 81 2.50 -18.89 -19.27
N ASP A 82 3.66 -19.40 -19.68
CA ASP A 82 4.41 -20.47 -19.01
C ASP A 82 5.31 -19.90 -17.88
N VAL A 83 4.66 -19.22 -16.94
CA VAL A 83 5.33 -18.75 -15.72
C VAL A 83 5.18 -19.83 -14.67
N ASP A 84 6.31 -20.43 -14.27
CA ASP A 84 6.42 -21.51 -13.28
C ASP A 84 5.73 -21.15 -11.95
N ARG A 85 5.62 -19.84 -11.66
CA ARG A 85 4.85 -19.28 -10.55
C ARG A 85 3.80 -18.28 -11.07
N PRO A 86 2.49 -18.53 -10.91
CA PRO A 86 1.47 -17.55 -11.27
C PRO A 86 1.58 -16.31 -10.37
N ASP A 87 1.49 -15.14 -10.98
CA ASP A 87 1.36 -13.86 -10.28
C ASP A 87 -0.02 -13.23 -10.48
N ILE A 88 -0.19 -12.01 -9.97
CA ILE A 88 -1.47 -11.32 -9.98
C ILE A 88 -2.01 -11.10 -11.41
N TRP A 89 -1.15 -10.87 -12.41
CA TRP A 89 -1.60 -10.64 -13.78
C TRP A 89 -2.00 -11.94 -14.47
N THR A 90 -1.28 -13.04 -14.21
CA THR A 90 -1.70 -14.36 -14.67
C THR A 90 -3.08 -14.74 -14.14
N LEU A 91 -3.40 -14.38 -12.89
CA LEU A 91 -4.74 -14.61 -12.34
C LEU A 91 -5.81 -13.72 -12.98
N VAL A 92 -5.48 -12.47 -13.32
CA VAL A 92 -6.39 -11.54 -13.99
C VAL A 92 -6.65 -11.98 -15.44
N GLU A 93 -5.63 -12.43 -16.18
CA GLU A 93 -5.77 -12.91 -17.56
C GLU A 93 -6.62 -14.19 -17.67
N LYS A 94 -6.57 -15.06 -16.65
CA LYS A 94 -7.38 -16.29 -16.58
C LYS A 94 -8.84 -16.04 -16.20
N ASN A 95 -9.21 -14.83 -15.78
CA ASN A 95 -10.56 -14.50 -15.38
C ASN A 95 -11.40 -14.04 -16.60
N GLN A 96 -12.66 -14.48 -16.68
CA GLN A 96 -13.57 -14.15 -17.79
C GLN A 96 -13.91 -12.65 -17.85
N ASP A 97 -13.94 -11.98 -16.68
CA ASP A 97 -14.11 -10.52 -16.55
C ASP A 97 -12.76 -9.85 -16.24
N GLY A 98 -11.75 -10.11 -17.08
CA GLY A 98 -10.40 -9.56 -16.94
C GLY A 98 -10.34 -8.03 -17.02
N LEU A 99 -9.26 -7.45 -16.51
CA LEU A 99 -9.02 -6.00 -16.57
C LEU A 99 -8.49 -5.58 -17.94
N SER A 100 -8.88 -4.40 -18.42
CA SER A 100 -8.24 -3.78 -19.58
C SER A 100 -6.81 -3.34 -19.26
N ARG A 101 -5.95 -3.17 -20.28
CA ARG A 101 -4.56 -2.72 -20.07
C ARG A 101 -4.45 -1.41 -19.26
N PRO A 102 -5.23 -0.35 -19.54
CA PRO A 102 -5.21 0.87 -18.72
C PRO A 102 -5.62 0.64 -17.26
N GLU A 103 -6.54 -0.29 -17.01
CA GLU A 103 -6.94 -0.69 -15.65
C GLU A 103 -5.82 -1.47 -14.96
N MET A 104 -5.13 -2.37 -15.65
CA MET A 104 -3.97 -3.07 -15.12
C MET A 104 -2.85 -2.08 -14.75
N HIS A 105 -2.52 -1.13 -15.62
CA HIS A 105 -1.55 -0.07 -15.33
C HIS A 105 -1.93 0.74 -14.09
N SER A 106 -3.22 1.12 -13.98
CA SER A 106 -3.72 1.88 -12.84
C SER A 106 -3.65 1.09 -11.53
N ASN A 107 -4.04 -0.19 -11.54
CA ASN A 107 -3.97 -1.07 -10.38
C ASN A 107 -2.52 -1.35 -9.96
N ALA A 108 -1.60 -1.50 -10.92
CA ALA A 108 -0.18 -1.71 -10.63
C ALA A 108 0.44 -0.56 -9.82
N VAL A 109 0.06 0.69 -10.11
CA VAL A 109 0.49 1.86 -9.34
C VAL A 109 -0.03 1.78 -7.91
N ILE A 110 -1.27 1.34 -7.72
CA ILE A 110 -1.89 1.15 -6.40
C ILE A 110 -1.14 0.05 -5.63
N PHE A 111 -0.91 -1.12 -6.22
CA PHE A 111 -0.20 -2.22 -5.57
C PHE A 111 1.21 -1.80 -5.11
N MET A 112 1.95 -1.11 -5.98
CA MET A 112 3.31 -0.68 -5.67
C MET A 112 3.37 0.39 -4.58
N SER A 113 2.48 1.39 -4.63
CA SER A 113 2.44 2.44 -3.61
C SER A 113 1.88 1.93 -2.28
N ALA A 114 0.67 1.36 -2.29
CA ALA A 114 -0.02 0.91 -1.09
C ALA A 114 0.69 -0.27 -0.41
N GLY A 115 1.26 -1.22 -1.17
CA GLY A 115 1.91 -2.41 -0.60
C GLY A 115 3.33 -2.17 -0.09
N THR A 116 4.08 -1.25 -0.70
CA THR A 116 5.50 -1.06 -0.35
C THR A 116 5.67 -0.17 0.88
N GLU A 117 5.06 1.01 0.86
CA GLU A 117 5.29 2.01 1.91
C GLU A 117 4.65 1.60 3.24
N THR A 118 3.44 1.07 3.23
CA THR A 118 2.72 0.63 4.44
C THR A 118 3.43 -0.52 5.13
N THR A 119 3.87 -1.54 4.37
CA THR A 119 4.58 -2.71 4.91
C THR A 119 5.94 -2.32 5.46
N ALA A 120 6.72 -1.50 4.75
CA ALA A 120 8.02 -1.03 5.21
C ALA A 120 7.90 -0.20 6.51
N THR A 121 6.88 0.65 6.59
CA THR A 121 6.56 1.47 7.76
C THR A 121 6.11 0.59 8.94
N SER A 122 5.26 -0.42 8.69
CA SER A 122 4.86 -1.42 9.69
C SER A 122 6.05 -2.14 10.28
N LEU A 123 6.93 -2.68 9.42
CA LEU A 123 8.12 -3.43 9.83
C LEU A 123 9.08 -2.55 10.63
N SER A 124 9.27 -1.31 10.20
CA SER A 124 10.12 -0.35 10.92
C SER A 124 9.60 -0.07 12.33
N GLY A 125 8.29 0.15 12.49
CA GLY A 125 7.64 0.32 13.79
C GLY A 125 7.73 -0.93 14.67
N MET A 126 7.46 -2.10 14.10
CA MET A 126 7.59 -3.39 14.80
C MET A 126 9.01 -3.65 15.28
N MET A 127 10.02 -3.43 14.43
CA MET A 127 11.43 -3.61 14.81
C MET A 127 11.84 -2.64 15.92
N TRP A 128 11.36 -1.40 15.89
CA TRP A 128 11.59 -0.45 16.97
C TRP A 128 11.00 -0.94 18.31
N HIS A 129 9.76 -1.46 18.30
CA HIS A 129 9.14 -2.03 19.49
C HIS A 129 9.88 -3.27 20.01
N LEU A 130 10.29 -4.18 19.13
CA LEU A 130 11.03 -5.38 19.50
C LEU A 130 12.40 -5.06 20.09
N THR A 131 13.13 -4.11 19.50
CA THR A 131 14.47 -3.72 19.99
C THR A 131 14.42 -2.98 21.33
N THR A 132 13.29 -2.37 21.67
CA THR A 132 13.07 -1.71 22.97
C THR A 132 12.47 -2.64 24.03
N HIS A 133 12.00 -3.83 23.65
CA HIS A 133 11.40 -4.85 24.52
C HIS A 133 12.13 -6.19 24.31
N PRO A 134 13.35 -6.35 24.84
CA PRO A 134 14.24 -7.48 24.53
C PRO A 134 13.63 -8.83 24.92
N GLU A 135 12.78 -8.89 25.94
CA GLU A 135 12.02 -10.08 26.35
C GLU A 135 11.05 -10.53 25.25
N CYS A 136 10.38 -9.58 24.60
CA CYS A 136 9.48 -9.87 23.48
C CYS A 136 10.27 -10.34 22.26
N MET A 137 11.41 -9.70 21.96
CA MET A 137 12.30 -10.10 20.88
C MET A 137 12.87 -11.51 21.11
N ALA A 138 13.34 -11.81 22.32
CA ALA A 138 13.88 -13.13 22.65
C ALA A 138 12.85 -14.24 22.46
N LYS A 139 11.59 -14.00 22.87
CA LYS A 139 10.50 -14.95 22.68
C LYS A 139 10.16 -15.18 21.20
N LEU A 140 10.12 -14.12 20.40
CA LEU A 140 9.92 -14.24 18.94
C LEU A 140 11.05 -15.01 18.27
N VAL A 141 12.30 -14.71 18.62
CA VAL A 141 13.47 -15.40 18.08
C VAL A 141 13.45 -16.89 18.47
N CYS A 142 13.04 -17.22 19.69
CA CYS A 142 12.88 -18.61 20.13
C CYS A 142 11.87 -19.34 19.24
N GLU A 143 10.66 -18.81 19.10
CA GLU A 143 9.60 -19.42 18.28
C GLU A 143 10.03 -19.60 16.82
N ILE A 144 10.70 -18.61 16.22
CA ILE A 144 11.17 -18.71 14.82
C ILE A 144 12.28 -19.76 14.69
N ARG A 145 13.18 -19.89 15.67
CA ARG A 145 14.30 -20.84 15.63
C ARG A 145 13.88 -22.28 15.91
N GLU A 146 12.71 -22.49 16.52
CA GLU A 146 12.12 -23.82 16.72
C GLU A 146 11.52 -24.40 15.44
N VAL A 147 11.35 -23.60 14.37
CA VAL A 147 10.90 -24.09 13.07
C VAL A 147 12.02 -24.90 12.41
N GLU A 148 11.85 -26.21 12.34
CA GLU A 148 12.76 -27.13 11.67
C GLU A 148 12.59 -27.10 10.14
N GLY A 149 13.66 -27.34 9.39
CA GLY A 149 13.65 -27.39 7.92
C GLY A 149 14.29 -26.19 7.22
N GLY A 150 14.84 -25.22 7.97
CA GLY A 150 15.57 -24.08 7.42
C GLY A 150 14.66 -23.10 6.68
N GLU A 151 15.19 -22.42 5.66
CA GLU A 151 14.44 -21.37 4.93
C GLU A 151 13.19 -21.90 4.23
N GLU A 152 13.24 -23.12 3.69
CA GLU A 152 12.13 -23.76 2.97
C GLU A 152 10.92 -24.06 3.87
N ALA A 153 11.11 -24.11 5.19
CA ALA A 153 10.03 -24.36 6.14
C ALA A 153 9.10 -23.15 6.33
N PHE A 154 9.54 -21.93 5.96
CA PHE A 154 8.78 -20.69 6.14
C PHE A 154 7.76 -20.47 5.00
N THR A 155 6.87 -21.44 4.80
CA THR A 155 5.71 -21.29 3.92
C THR A 155 4.63 -20.43 4.56
N MET A 156 3.66 -19.97 3.76
CA MET A 156 2.51 -19.23 4.29
C MET A 156 1.72 -20.05 5.32
N GLU A 157 1.59 -21.37 5.13
CA GLU A 157 0.89 -22.25 6.06
C GLU A 157 1.66 -22.41 7.39
N THR A 158 2.99 -22.49 7.34
CA THR A 158 3.81 -22.59 8.55
C THR A 158 3.78 -21.28 9.34
N LEU A 159 4.02 -20.15 8.67
CA LEU A 159 4.03 -18.82 9.29
C LEU A 159 2.67 -18.47 9.92
N ALA A 160 1.57 -18.85 9.28
CA ALA A 160 0.23 -18.65 9.82
C ALA A 160 -0.03 -19.41 11.14
N LYS A 161 0.75 -20.45 11.43
CA LYS A 161 0.63 -21.26 12.65
C LYS A 161 1.50 -20.79 13.80
N LEU A 162 2.39 -19.81 13.60
CA LEU A 162 3.28 -19.30 14.63
C LEU A 162 2.54 -18.28 15.52
N PRO A 163 2.07 -18.66 16.72
CA PRO A 163 1.16 -17.82 17.49
C PRO A 163 1.80 -16.51 17.94
N TYR A 164 3.09 -16.52 18.32
CA TYR A 164 3.75 -15.34 18.84
C TYR A 164 4.16 -14.37 17.73
N LEU A 165 4.61 -14.86 16.57
CA LEU A 165 4.81 -14.04 15.37
C LEU A 165 3.51 -13.30 15.00
N ASN A 166 2.38 -14.01 14.95
CA ASN A 166 1.09 -13.39 14.67
C ASN A 166 0.68 -12.39 15.76
N ALA A 167 0.97 -12.67 17.03
CA ALA A 167 0.76 -11.71 18.12
C ALA A 167 1.60 -10.44 17.96
N VAL A 168 2.88 -10.58 17.59
CA VAL A 168 3.78 -9.44 17.32
C VAL A 168 3.28 -8.60 16.15
N ILE A 169 2.83 -9.22 15.06
CA ILE A 169 2.28 -8.50 13.91
C ILE A 169 1.03 -7.73 14.31
N ASN A 170 0.08 -8.40 14.99
CA ASN A 170 -1.17 -7.77 15.42
C ASN A 170 -0.91 -6.63 16.40
N GLU A 171 -0.04 -6.83 17.38
CA GLU A 171 0.30 -5.82 18.39
C GLU A 171 1.12 -4.67 17.79
N GLY A 172 2.00 -4.99 16.85
CA GLY A 172 2.76 -4.04 16.05
C GLY A 172 1.85 -3.11 15.26
N LEU A 173 0.89 -3.65 14.52
CA LEU A 173 -0.10 -2.87 13.79
C LEU A 173 -1.03 -2.09 14.74
N ARG A 174 -1.33 -2.62 15.93
CA ARG A 174 -2.11 -1.91 16.95
C ARG A 174 -1.34 -0.71 17.49
N CYS A 175 -0.06 -0.86 17.82
CA CYS A 175 0.78 0.18 18.43
C CYS A 175 1.28 1.22 17.42
N TYR A 176 1.64 0.76 16.22
CA TYR A 176 2.21 1.57 15.17
C TYR A 176 1.42 1.34 13.87
N VAL A 177 0.36 2.14 13.71
CA VAL A 177 -0.51 2.08 12.53
C VAL A 177 0.17 2.83 11.37
N PRO A 178 0.56 2.16 10.26
CA PRO A 178 1.22 2.81 9.13
C PRO A 178 0.32 3.79 8.38
N THR A 179 -0.99 3.53 8.41
CA THR A 179 -2.01 4.35 7.74
C THR A 179 -3.04 4.77 8.79
N PRO A 180 -2.82 5.90 9.48
CA PRO A 180 -3.66 6.31 10.61
C PRO A 180 -5.08 6.72 10.19
N ASP A 181 -5.24 7.17 8.94
CA ASP A 181 -6.49 7.65 8.39
C ASP A 181 -7.16 6.58 7.53
N MET A 182 -8.40 6.24 7.86
CA MET A 182 -9.22 5.35 7.04
C MET A 182 -9.90 6.12 5.90
N PRO A 183 -10.23 5.46 4.77
CA PRO A 183 -11.00 6.09 3.70
C PRO A 183 -12.32 6.66 4.22
N TYR A 184 -12.68 7.85 3.74
CA TYR A 184 -13.94 8.51 4.06
C TYR A 184 -15.13 7.60 3.75
N ARG A 185 -16.13 7.59 4.64
CA ARG A 185 -17.45 7.01 4.39
C ARG A 185 -18.43 8.13 4.14
N LEU A 186 -19.15 8.06 3.02
CA LEU A 186 -20.23 9.01 2.72
C LEU A 186 -21.53 8.48 3.31
N VAL A 187 -22.23 9.32 4.07
CA VAL A 187 -23.56 8.97 4.58
C VAL A 187 -24.53 8.85 3.41
N PRO A 188 -25.26 7.72 3.29
CA PRO A 188 -26.16 7.48 2.17
C PRO A 188 -27.35 8.46 2.14
N ALA A 189 -28.07 8.46 1.03
CA ALA A 189 -29.34 9.18 0.92
C ALA A 189 -30.31 8.71 2.03
N GLY A 190 -31.00 9.67 2.67
CA GLY A 190 -31.87 9.41 3.81
C GLY A 190 -31.22 9.60 5.18
N GLY A 191 -29.89 9.84 5.24
CA GLY A 191 -29.17 9.99 6.51
C GLY A 191 -28.87 8.66 7.19
N ALA A 192 -28.22 8.71 8.34
CA ALA A 192 -27.94 7.53 9.17
C ALA A 192 -27.90 7.89 10.66
N VAL A 193 -28.34 6.98 11.52
CA VAL A 193 -28.15 7.11 12.97
C VAL A 193 -26.85 6.42 13.37
N ILE A 194 -25.91 7.18 13.93
CA ILE A 194 -24.60 6.68 14.38
C ILE A 194 -24.45 6.98 15.87
N SER A 195 -24.30 5.94 16.69
CA SER A 195 -24.20 6.08 18.15
C SER A 195 -25.34 6.91 18.75
N GLY A 196 -26.56 6.74 18.24
CA GLY A 196 -27.75 7.48 18.66
C GLY A 196 -27.88 8.91 18.12
N HIS A 197 -26.98 9.35 17.24
CA HIS A 197 -27.01 10.68 16.64
C HIS A 197 -27.41 10.60 15.16
N ASP A 198 -28.37 11.42 14.75
CA ASP A 198 -28.74 11.59 13.35
C ASP A 198 -27.63 12.31 12.59
N VAL A 199 -27.12 11.66 11.54
CA VAL A 199 -26.11 12.21 10.63
C VAL A 199 -26.75 12.44 9.26
N PRO A 200 -26.73 13.68 8.73
CA PRO A 200 -27.32 13.99 7.44
C PRO A 200 -26.65 13.26 6.27
N ALA A 201 -27.43 13.02 5.21
CA ALA A 201 -26.92 12.52 3.94
C ALA A 201 -25.83 13.44 3.36
N GLY A 202 -24.82 12.85 2.71
CA GLY A 202 -23.74 13.61 2.08
C GLY A 202 -22.61 14.06 3.01
N VAL A 203 -22.73 13.81 4.33
CA VAL A 203 -21.62 14.02 5.26
C VAL A 203 -20.54 12.97 5.04
N SER A 204 -19.27 13.41 4.97
CA SER A 204 -18.10 12.52 4.89
C SER A 204 -17.56 12.27 6.30
N LEU A 205 -17.52 11.00 6.70
CA LEU A 205 -17.05 10.55 8.00
C LEU A 205 -15.67 9.91 7.86
N VAL A 206 -14.76 10.25 8.78
CA VAL A 206 -13.43 9.62 8.89
C VAL A 206 -13.29 9.02 10.28
N PHE A 207 -12.75 7.81 10.33
CA PHE A 207 -12.40 7.15 11.58
C PHE A 207 -10.88 7.12 11.71
N GLY A 208 -10.36 7.80 12.74
CA GLY A 208 -8.95 7.70 13.09
C GLY A 208 -8.67 6.35 13.76
N CYS A 209 -7.69 5.61 13.25
CA CYS A 209 -7.38 4.27 13.75
C CYS A 209 -6.99 4.27 15.25
N ARG A 210 -6.38 5.36 15.74
CA ARG A 210 -6.03 5.52 17.17
C ARG A 210 -7.24 5.72 18.08
N THR A 211 -8.35 6.23 17.57
CA THR A 211 -9.53 6.63 18.38
C THR A 211 -10.42 5.43 18.74
N VAL A 212 -10.36 4.32 17.99
CA VAL A 212 -11.19 3.12 18.18
C VAL A 212 -10.82 2.33 19.47
N ARG A 213 -9.80 2.77 20.22
CA ARG A 213 -9.28 2.10 21.43
C ARG A 213 -10.15 2.23 22.70
N SER A 214 -11.31 2.86 22.65
CA SER A 214 -12.11 3.15 23.86
C SER A 214 -13.22 2.15 24.18
N VAL A 215 -13.28 0.99 23.52
CA VAL A 215 -14.29 -0.05 23.82
C VAL A 215 -13.65 -1.44 23.81
N CYS A 216 -12.95 -1.79 24.90
CA CYS A 216 -12.73 -3.16 25.39
C CYS A 216 -12.53 -3.08 26.90
#